data_AF-A0A2V5PHJ5-F1
#
_entry.id   AF-A0A2V5PHJ5-F1
#
_cell.length_a   1.000
_cell.length_b   1.000
_cell.length_c   1.000
_cell.angle_alpha   90.00
_cell.angle_beta   90.00
_cell.angle_gamma   90.00
#
_symmetry.space_group_name_H-M   'P 1'
#
loop_
_entity.id
_entity.type
_entity.pdbx_description
1 polymer ?
#
loop_
_entity_poly.entity_id
_entity_poly.type
_entity_poly.pdbx_seq_one_letter_code
_entity_poly.pdbx_strand_id
1 'polypeptide(L)' 'MSAAELMERIRPLPTEEKRALVEQIWEEFGDELGPVDPDLTPEQTAELDRRLVEFERNPQDGIPWEQVQAEMKQRFGWK' A
#
# COMPACT_ATOMS: atom_id res chain seq x y z
N MET A 1 16.96 0.30 22.93
CA MET A 1 16.31 -0.98 22.60
C MET A 1 16.67 -1.35 21.17
N SER A 2 16.92 -2.62 20.89
CA SER A 2 17.17 -3.12 19.53
C SER A 2 15.85 -3.39 18.79
N ALA A 3 15.92 -3.52 17.45
CA ALA A 3 14.77 -3.93 16.64
C ALA A 3 14.21 -5.30 17.09
N ALA A 4 15.08 -6.24 17.47
CA ALA A 4 14.67 -7.55 17.98
C ALA A 4 13.87 -7.43 19.28
N GLU A 5 14.28 -6.56 20.20
CA GLU A 5 13.54 -6.31 21.46
C GLU A 5 12.17 -5.65 21.22
N LEU A 6 12.05 -4.78 20.20
CA LEU A 6 10.76 -4.21 19.80
C LEU A 6 9.84 -5.29 19.22
N MET A 7 10.37 -6.18 18.37
CA MET A 7 9.57 -7.25 17.77
C MET A 7 9.00 -8.21 18.81
N GLU A 8 9.77 -8.56 19.84
CA GLU A 8 9.26 -9.40 20.93
C GLU A 8 8.12 -8.74 21.72
N ARG A 9 8.08 -7.40 21.80
CA ARG A 9 6.98 -6.67 22.43
C ARG A 9 5.74 -6.56 21.55
N ILE A 10 5.91 -6.54 20.23
CA ILE A 10 4.81 -6.47 19.24
C ILE A 10 4.15 -7.85 19.05
N ARG A 11 4.94 -8.93 19.10
CA ARG A 11 4.47 -10.30 18.86
C ARG A 11 3.22 -10.71 19.66
N PRO A 12 3.08 -10.39 20.97
CA PRO A 12 1.88 -10.78 21.74
C PRO A 12 0.63 -9.91 21.47
N LEU A 13 0.76 -8.77 20.78
CA LEU A 13 -0.39 -7.88 20.55
C LEU A 13 -1.48 -8.55 19.69
N PRO A 14 -2.77 -8.21 19.90
CA PRO A 14 -3.84 -8.56 18.99
C PRO A 14 -3.55 -8.12 17.54
N THR A 15 -4.12 -8.82 16.56
CA THR A 15 -3.94 -8.50 15.14
C THR A 15 -4.32 -7.05 14.81
N GLU A 16 -5.39 -6.54 15.41
CA GLU A 16 -5.85 -5.17 15.16
C GLU A 16 -4.86 -4.13 15.67
N GLU A 17 -4.28 -4.35 16.85
CA GLU A 17 -3.24 -3.48 17.42
C GLU A 17 -1.95 -3.53 16.61
N LYS A 18 -1.58 -4.72 16.10
CA LYS A 18 -0.44 -4.85 15.17
C LYS A 18 -0.67 -4.08 13.89
N ARG A 19 -1.88 -4.15 13.32
CA ARG A 19 -2.24 -3.42 12.10
C ARG A 19 -2.14 -1.91 12.33
N ALA A 20 -2.78 -1.42 13.38
CA ALA A 20 -2.73 0.00 13.74
C ALA A 20 -1.30 0.49 13.97
N LEU A 21 -0.44 -0.33 14.60
CA LEU A 21 0.96 0.02 14.81
C LEU A 21 1.75 0.10 13.50
N VAL A 22 1.54 -0.84 12.57
CA VAL A 22 2.19 -0.82 11.25
C VAL A 22 1.77 0.42 10.46
N GLU A 23 0.47 0.74 10.48
CA GLU A 23 -0.07 1.96 9.85
C GLU A 23 0.53 3.22 10.46
N GLN A 24 0.58 3.32 11.80
CA GLN A 24 1.17 4.46 12.49
C GLN A 24 2.67 4.62 12.16
N ILE A 25 3.43 3.52 12.14
CA ILE A 25 4.85 3.57 11.75
C ILE A 25 5.01 4.09 10.32
N TRP A 26 4.14 3.65 9.41
CA TRP A 26 4.15 4.12 8.03
C TRP A 26 3.79 5.61 7.92
N GLU A 27 2.79 6.08 8.67
CA GLU A 27 2.39 7.49 8.71
C GLU A 27 3.47 8.39 9.32
N GLU A 28 4.14 7.93 10.39
CA GLU A 28 5.11 8.73 11.14
C GLU A 28 6.49 8.77 10.46
N PHE A 29 6.93 7.64 9.89
CA PHE A 29 8.28 7.49 9.34
C PHE A 29 8.32 7.31 7.82
N GLY A 30 7.18 7.28 7.12
CA GLY A 30 7.15 7.04 5.67
C GLY A 30 7.98 8.03 4.85
N ASP A 31 7.95 9.32 5.22
CA ASP A 31 8.76 10.35 4.57
C ASP A 31 10.26 10.21 4.91
N GLU A 32 10.59 9.77 6.13
CA GLU A 32 11.98 9.55 6.58
C GLU A 32 12.61 8.33 5.91
N LEU A 33 11.86 7.22 5.88
CA LEU A 33 12.28 5.95 5.27
C LEU A 33 12.28 6.03 3.73
N GLY A 34 11.59 7.03 3.18
CA GLY A 34 11.37 7.19 1.76
C GLY A 34 10.39 6.16 1.20
N PRO A 35 9.97 6.33 -0.06
CA PRO A 35 9.24 5.27 -0.74
C PRO A 35 10.09 4.01 -0.73
N VAL A 36 9.48 2.88 -0.36
CA VAL A 36 9.99 1.59 -0.82
C VAL A 36 9.84 1.65 -2.32
N ASP A 37 10.88 2.06 -3.03
CA ASP A 37 10.91 2.09 -4.48
C ASP A 37 11.21 0.65 -4.92
N PRO A 38 10.21 -0.16 -5.30
CA PRO A 38 10.54 -1.37 -6.03
C PRO A 38 11.25 -0.90 -7.30
N ASP A 39 12.46 -1.41 -7.59
CA ASP A 39 13.10 -1.19 -8.89
C ASP A 39 12.13 -1.67 -9.99
N LEU A 40 11.28 -0.76 -10.49
CA LEU A 40 10.28 -1.06 -11.50
C LEU A 40 11.02 -1.41 -12.78
N THR A 41 10.57 -2.46 -13.46
CA THR A 41 11.14 -2.74 -14.78
C THR A 41 10.77 -1.61 -15.74
N PRO A 42 11.57 -1.36 -16.80
CA PRO A 42 11.24 -0.34 -17.79
C PRO A 42 9.82 -0.48 -18.37
N GLU A 43 9.34 -1.71 -18.52
CA GLU A 43 7.98 -2.00 -19.01
C GLU A 43 6.91 -1.59 -17.99
N GLN A 44 7.16 -1.77 -16.70
CA GLN A 44 6.23 -1.35 -15.64
C GLN A 44 6.14 0.17 -15.58
N THR A 45 7.27 0.88 -15.63
CA THR A 45 7.31 2.35 -15.67
C THR A 45 6.56 2.87 -16.91
N ALA A 46 6.82 2.29 -18.09
CA ALA A 46 6.13 2.68 -19.31
C ALA A 46 4.60 2.47 -19.25
N GLU A 47 4.14 1.40 -18.58
CA GLU A 47 2.70 1.17 -18.40
C GLU A 47 2.06 2.17 -17.43
N LEU A 48 2.76 2.56 -16.36
CA LEU A 48 2.27 3.60 -15.45
C LEU A 48 2.17 4.95 -16.15
N ASP A 49 3.19 5.33 -16.92
CA ASP A 49 3.19 6.57 -17.71
C ASP A 49 2.04 6.57 -18.75
N ARG A 50 1.83 5.44 -19.44
CA ARG A 50 0.72 5.30 -20.40
C ARG A 50 -0.63 5.49 -19.71
N ARG A 51 -0.85 4.88 -18.55
CA ARG A 51 -2.10 5.00 -17.77
C ARG A 51 -2.32 6.40 -17.25
N LEU A 52 -1.25 7.08 -16.82
CA LEU A 52 -1.34 8.46 -16.37
C LEU A 52 -1.83 9.37 -17.50
N VAL A 53 -1.23 9.26 -18.68
CA VAL A 53 -1.64 10.03 -19.87
C VAL A 53 -3.09 9.73 -20.29
N GLU A 54 -3.54 8.47 -20.19
CA GLU A 54 -4.93 8.10 -20.47
C GLU A 54 -5.89 8.71 -19.46
N PHE A 55 -5.56 8.67 -18.17
CA PHE A 55 -6.38 9.26 -17.12
C PHE A 55 -6.45 10.79 -17.23
N GLU A 56 -5.35 11.47 -17.56
CA GLU A 56 -5.35 12.92 -17.79
C GLU A 56 -6.28 13.33 -18.95
N ARG A 57 -6.42 12.49 -19.98
CA ARG A 57 -7.34 12.72 -21.10
C ARG A 57 -8.80 12.42 -20.74
N ASN A 58 -9.03 11.47 -19.84
CA ASN A 58 -10.36 11.12 -19.36
C ASN A 58 -10.39 10.94 -17.83
N PRO A 59 -10.46 12.03 -17.05
CA PRO A 59 -10.35 11.96 -15.58
C PRO A 59 -11.51 11.23 -14.89
N GLN A 60 -12.56 10.89 -15.63
CA GLN A 60 -13.73 10.16 -15.13
C GLN A 60 -13.67 8.66 -15.46
N ASP A 61 -12.58 8.19 -16.08
CA ASP A 61 -12.39 6.76 -16.43
C ASP A 61 -11.99 5.88 -15.24
N GLY A 62 -11.79 6.50 -14.07
CA GLY A 62 -11.52 5.80 -12.82
C GLY A 62 -12.79 5.28 -12.14
N ILE A 63 -12.63 4.27 -11.30
CA ILE A 63 -13.67 3.81 -10.37
C ILE A 63 -13.28 4.16 -8.93
N PRO A 64 -14.25 4.38 -8.03
CA PRO A 64 -13.95 4.61 -6.62
C PRO A 64 -13.16 3.45 -6.00
N TRP A 65 -12.31 3.76 -5.02
CA TRP A 65 -11.50 2.74 -4.33
C TRP A 65 -12.37 1.67 -3.67
N GLU A 66 -13.52 2.07 -3.12
CA GLU A 66 -14.49 1.17 -2.50
C GLU A 66 -15.02 0.13 -3.50
N GLN A 67 -15.18 0.53 -4.77
CA GLN A 67 -15.56 -0.38 -5.84
C GLN A 67 -14.43 -1.38 -6.16
N VAL A 68 -13.18 -0.90 -6.28
CA VAL A 68 -12.01 -1.78 -6.46
C VAL A 68 -11.95 -2.81 -5.33
N GLN A 69 -12.08 -2.38 -4.08
CA GLN A 69 -12.07 -3.27 -2.92
C GLN A 69 -13.20 -4.30 -2.97
N ALA A 70 -14.42 -3.89 -3.33
CA ALA A 70 -15.55 -4.79 -3.46
C ALA A 70 -15.33 -5.86 -4.55
N GLU A 71 -14.83 -5.45 -5.72
CA GLU A 71 -14.53 -6.37 -6.83
C GLU A 71 -13.41 -7.35 -6.46
N MET A 72 -12.35 -6.89 -5.80
CA MET A 72 -11.25 -7.73 -5.34
C MET A 72 -11.70 -8.73 -4.25
N LYS A 73 -12.55 -8.29 -3.30
CA LYS A 73 -13.20 -9.16 -2.31
C LYS A 73 -14.01 -10.26 -2.99
N GLN A 74 -14.84 -9.88 -3.96
CA GLN A 74 -15.69 -10.82 -4.69
C GLN A 74 -14.87 -11.83 -5.50
N ARG A 75 -13.82 -11.36 -6.19
CA ARG A 75 -13.06 -12.16 -7.15
C ARG A 75 -12.01 -13.06 -6.49
N PHE A 76 -11.35 -12.56 -5.44
CA PHE A 76 -10.18 -13.19 -4.84
C PHE A 76 -10.35 -13.55 -3.37
N GLY A 77 -11.50 -13.24 -2.76
CA GLY A 77 -11.69 -13.40 -1.32
C GLY A 77 -10.74 -12.52 -0.51
N TRP A 78 -10.31 -11.38 -1.08
CA TRP A 78 -9.41 -10.43 -0.44
C TRP A 78 -10.00 -9.99 0.90
N LYS A 79 -9.33 -10.29 2.01
CA LYS A 79 -9.81 -9.97 3.36
C LYS A 79 -9.27 -8.63 3.84
#